data_AF-A0A8S2RYG7-F1
#
_entry.id   AF-A0A8S2RYG7-F1
#
_cell.length_a   1.000
_cell.length_b   1.000
_cell.length_c   1.000
_cell.angle_alpha   90.00
_cell.angle_beta   90.00
_cell.angle_gamma   90.00
#
_symmetry.space_group_name_H-M   'P 1'
#
loop_
_entity.id
_entity.type
_entity.pdbx_description
1 polymer ?
#
loop_
_entity_poly.entity_id
_entity_poly.type
_entity_poly.pdbx_seq_one_letter_code
_entity_poly.pdbx_strand_id
1 'polypeptide(L)'
;VVECAKKYSDFVIGFISQSRLTTTDKFLHCTPGVHLNNTGDQLGQQYVTPRQAIDERGADILIVGRAILDSINRAKTAEEYQQQ
;
A
#
# COMPACT_ATOMS: atom_id res chain seq x y z
N VAL A 1 9.03 -4.09 15.29
CA VAL A 1 8.85 -2.83 14.53
C VAL A 1 7.86 -1.88 15.18
N VAL A 2 6.64 -2.33 15.55
CA VAL A 2 5.62 -1.49 16.20
C VAL A 2 6.13 -0.82 17.48
N GLU A 3 6.80 -1.57 18.38
CA GLU A 3 7.34 -0.99 19.61
C GLU A 3 8.43 0.07 19.37
N CYS A 4 9.19 -0.07 18.28
CA CYS A 4 10.17 0.94 17.87
C CYS A 4 9.46 2.23 17.40
N ALA A 5 8.41 2.10 16.57
CA ALA A 5 7.61 3.23 16.12
C ALA A 5 6.94 3.96 17.29
N LYS A 6 6.40 3.23 18.28
CA LYS A 6 5.84 3.82 19.51
C LYS A 6 6.90 4.61 20.30
N LYS A 7 8.09 4.04 20.45
CA LYS A 7 9.20 4.66 21.19
C LYS A 7 9.68 5.97 20.56
N TYR A 8 9.68 6.06 19.23
CA TYR A 8 10.15 7.22 18.47
C TYR A 8 9.00 7.90 17.72
N SER A 9 7.84 8.05 18.38
CA SER A 9 6.60 8.55 17.75
C SER A 9 6.60 10.04 17.45
N ASP A 10 7.62 10.77 17.90
CA ASP A 10 7.94 12.14 17.52
C ASP A 10 8.58 12.25 16.12
N PHE A 11 9.10 11.14 15.59
CA PHE A 11 9.75 11.08 14.28
C PHE A 11 9.12 10.05 13.34
N VAL A 12 8.76 8.87 13.85
CA VAL A 12 8.18 7.78 13.04
C VAL A 12 6.69 8.03 12.85
N ILE A 13 6.27 8.17 11.59
CA ILE A 13 4.87 8.45 11.22
C ILE A 13 4.05 7.21 10.84
N GLY A 14 4.70 6.07 10.61
CA GLY A 14 4.01 4.89 10.08
C GLY A 14 4.91 3.76 9.63
N PHE A 15 4.34 2.87 8.82
CA PHE A 15 4.95 1.63 8.35
C PHE A 15 4.80 1.46 6.85
N ILE A 16 5.79 0.82 6.23
CA ILE A 16 5.63 0.14 4.96
C ILE A 16 5.28 -1.33 5.27
N SER A 17 4.09 -1.79 4.89
CA SER A 17 3.57 -3.10 5.34
C SER A 17 2.51 -3.66 4.40
N GLN A 18 2.39 -4.99 4.31
CA GLN A 18 1.32 -5.65 3.54
C GLN A 18 -0.01 -5.77 4.30
N SER A 19 -0.05 -5.41 5.59
CA SER A 19 -1.25 -5.37 6.44
C SER A 19 -1.06 -4.45 7.63
N ARG A 20 -2.16 -4.03 8.26
CA ARG A 20 -2.16 -3.23 9.48
C ARG A 20 -1.40 -3.95 10.60
N LEU A 21 -0.44 -3.26 11.20
CA LEU A 21 0.41 -3.81 12.26
C LEU A 21 -0.02 -3.38 13.66
N THR A 22 -0.88 -2.36 13.76
CA THR A 22 -1.34 -1.83 15.04
C THR A 22 -2.75 -1.24 14.93
N THR A 23 -3.49 -1.32 16.03
CA THR A 23 -4.87 -0.80 16.15
C THR A 23 -4.95 0.68 16.50
N THR A 24 -3.82 1.32 16.82
CA THR A 24 -3.80 2.77 17.01
C THR A 24 -3.92 3.49 15.67
N ASP A 25 -4.65 4.60 15.70
CA ASP A 25 -4.84 5.57 14.62
C ASP A 25 -3.67 6.55 14.43
N LYS A 26 -2.61 6.45 15.27
CA LYS A 26 -1.46 7.36 15.23
C LYS A 26 -0.43 7.08 14.14
N PHE A 27 -0.47 5.88 13.53
CA PHE A 27 0.52 5.43 12.56
C PHE A 27 -0.14 5.09 11.23
N LEU A 28 0.41 5.67 10.15
CA LEU A 28 0.01 5.34 8.79
C LEU A 28 0.53 3.96 8.38
N HIS A 29 -0.22 3.26 7.55
CA HIS A 29 0.18 2.00 6.92
C HIS A 29 0.17 2.20 5.41
N CYS A 30 1.36 2.21 4.81
CA CYS A 30 1.52 2.33 3.36
C CYS A 30 1.86 0.97 2.76
N THR A 31 1.06 0.52 1.79
CA THR A 31 1.15 -0.82 1.21
C THR A 31 1.70 -0.78 -0.21
N PRO A 32 2.92 -1.30 -0.47
CA PRO A 32 3.45 -1.46 -1.81
C PRO A 32 2.96 -2.76 -2.47
N GLY A 33 3.32 -2.96 -3.73
CA GLY A 33 2.91 -4.16 -4.47
C GLY A 33 1.40 -4.21 -4.67
N VAL A 34 0.82 -3.08 -5.08
CA VAL A 34 -0.62 -3.01 -5.39
C VAL A 34 -0.81 -3.05 -6.91
N HIS A 35 -1.70 -3.91 -7.38
CA HIS A 35 -2.03 -4.04 -8.79
C HIS A 35 -3.51 -4.36 -8.98
N LEU A 36 -4.17 -3.80 -10.00
CA LEU A 36 -5.61 -4.04 -10.23
C LEU A 36 -5.93 -5.52 -10.45
N ASN A 37 -5.02 -6.21 -11.15
CA ASN A 37 -5.08 -7.64 -11.35
C ASN A 37 -4.12 -8.34 -10.40
N ASN A 38 -4.56 -9.45 -9.80
CA ASN A 38 -3.82 -10.20 -8.79
C ASN A 38 -2.68 -11.08 -9.37
N THR A 39 -2.01 -10.61 -10.42
CA THR A 39 -0.98 -11.34 -11.15
C THR A 39 0.40 -10.93 -10.65
N GLY A 40 1.04 -11.82 -9.87
CA GLY A 40 2.44 -11.74 -9.43
C GLY A 40 3.41 -11.54 -10.60
N ASP A 41 4.56 -10.94 -10.35
CA ASP A 41 5.66 -10.95 -11.32
C ASP A 41 6.55 -12.19 -11.15
N GLN A 42 7.38 -12.47 -12.15
CA GLN A 42 8.28 -13.63 -12.15
C GLN A 42 9.43 -13.53 -11.12
N LEU A 43 9.52 -12.42 -10.39
CA LEU A 43 10.56 -12.15 -9.40
C LEU A 43 10.04 -12.24 -7.95
N GLY A 44 8.83 -12.78 -7.77
CA GLY A 44 8.26 -13.06 -6.45
C GLY A 44 7.50 -11.89 -5.83
N GLN A 45 7.21 -10.83 -6.60
CA GLN A 45 6.35 -9.77 -6.10
C GLN A 45 4.91 -10.29 -5.97
N GLN A 46 4.42 -10.34 -4.74
CA GLN A 46 3.02 -10.65 -4.44
C GLN A 46 2.22 -9.37 -4.55
N TYR A 47 1.31 -9.32 -5.52
CA TYR A 47 0.39 -8.20 -5.63
C TYR A 47 -0.85 -8.42 -4.76
N VAL A 48 -1.43 -7.29 -4.34
CA VAL A 48 -2.77 -7.21 -3.76
C VAL A 48 -3.59 -6.23 -4.58
N THR A 49 -4.90 -6.43 -4.65
CA THR A 49 -5.76 -5.42 -5.24
C THR A 49 -5.89 -4.20 -4.31
N PRO A 50 -6.20 -3.00 -4.83
CA PRO A 50 -6.47 -1.82 -4.00
C PRO A 50 -7.48 -2.11 -2.89
N ARG A 51 -8.61 -2.73 -3.27
CA ARG A 51 -9.68 -3.13 -2.35
C ARG A 51 -9.18 -4.08 -1.25
N GLN A 52 -8.40 -5.10 -1.59
CA GLN A 52 -7.84 -6.01 -0.59
C GLN A 52 -6.88 -5.29 0.36
N ALA A 53 -6.05 -4.38 -0.16
CA ALA A 53 -5.12 -3.61 0.65
C ALA A 53 -5.86 -2.72 1.68
N ILE A 54 -6.91 -2.02 1.26
CA ILE A 54 -7.69 -1.12 2.12
C ILE A 54 -8.66 -1.91 3.01
N ASP A 55 -9.63 -2.62 2.42
CA ASP A 55 -10.76 -3.22 3.14
C ASP A 55 -10.34 -4.39 4.03
N GLU A 56 -9.54 -5.31 3.48
CA GLU A 56 -9.22 -6.58 4.17
C GLU A 56 -7.95 -6.46 5.02
N ARG A 57 -6.98 -5.66 4.56
CA ARG A 57 -5.65 -5.57 5.18
C ARG A 57 -5.42 -4.26 5.92
N GLY A 58 -6.33 -3.30 5.83
CA GLY A 58 -6.36 -2.09 6.65
C GLY A 58 -5.26 -1.08 6.32
N ALA A 59 -4.81 -1.02 5.07
CA ALA A 59 -3.88 0.01 4.61
C ALA A 59 -4.54 1.40 4.64
N ASP A 60 -3.73 2.43 4.88
CA ASP A 60 -4.17 3.82 4.80
C ASP A 60 -3.76 4.44 3.44
N ILE A 61 -2.62 3.99 2.88
CA ILE A 61 -2.05 4.52 1.63
C ILE A 61 -1.61 3.37 0.73
N LEU A 62 -1.90 3.47 -0.57
CA LEU A 62 -1.40 2.56 -1.59
C LEU A 62 -0.11 3.12 -2.22
N ILE A 63 0.90 2.28 -2.42
CA ILE A 63 2.12 2.62 -3.16
C ILE A 63 2.10 1.85 -4.49
N VAL A 64 1.78 2.58 -5.56
CA VAL A 64 1.61 2.03 -6.91
C VAL A 64 2.74 2.54 -7.81
N GLY A 65 3.49 1.63 -8.42
CA GLY A 65 4.63 1.94 -9.30
C GLY A 65 4.35 1.61 -10.76
N ARG A 66 4.94 0.50 -11.24
CA ARG A 66 4.91 0.02 -12.63
C ARG A 66 3.54 0.09 -13.29
N ALA A 67 2.48 -0.31 -12.57
CA ALA A 67 1.13 -0.29 -13.12
C ALA A 67 0.67 1.08 -13.65
N ILE A 68 1.07 2.18 -12.98
CA ILE A 68 0.81 3.54 -13.46
C ILE A 68 1.90 3.96 -14.45
N LEU A 69 3.18 3.77 -14.10
CA LEU A 69 4.30 4.31 -14.88
C LEU A 69 4.42 3.73 -16.29
N ASP A 70 4.09 2.44 -16.44
CA ASP A 70 4.17 1.70 -17.71
C ASP A 70 2.85 1.74 -18.48
N SER A 71 1.81 2.39 -17.94
CA SER A 71 0.52 2.55 -18.63
C SER A 71 0.59 3.56 -19.78
N ILE A 72 -0.29 3.37 -20.76
CA ILE A 72 -0.43 4.28 -21.92
C ILE A 72 -0.91 5.67 -21.47
N ASN A 73 -1.84 5.71 -20.50
CA ASN A 73 -2.37 6.96 -19.95
C ASN A 73 -2.24 6.97 -18.42
N ARG A 74 -1.12 7.49 -17.95
CA ARG A 74 -0.74 7.51 -16.53
C ARG A 74 -1.75 8.24 -15.64
N ALA A 75 -2.30 9.36 -16.12
CA ALA A 75 -3.29 10.12 -15.36
C ALA A 75 -4.58 9.33 -15.17
N LYS A 76 -5.10 8.75 -16.26
CA LYS A 76 -6.29 7.90 -16.21
C LYS A 76 -6.07 6.68 -15.32
N THR A 77 -4.93 6.00 -15.45
CA THR A 77 -4.64 4.84 -14.60
C THR A 77 -4.50 5.25 -13.14
N ALA A 78 -3.87 6.38 -12.82
CA ALA A 78 -3.82 6.87 -11.44
C ALA A 78 -5.22 7.16 -10.85
N GLU A 79 -6.12 7.76 -11.63
CA GLU A 79 -7.53 7.96 -11.25
C GLU A 79 -8.25 6.64 -11.00
N GLU A 80 -8.02 5.61 -11.83
CA GLU A 80 -8.59 4.27 -11.64
C GLU A 80 -8.15 3.65 -10.30
N TYR A 81 -6.89 3.82 -9.90
CA TYR A 81 -6.42 3.37 -8.58
C TYR A 81 -6.99 4.19 -7.43
N GLN A 82 -7.23 5.49 -7.62
CA GLN A 82 -7.83 6.35 -6.60
C GLN A 82 -9.30 5.99 -6.32
N GLN A 83 -10.02 5.49 -7.33
CA GLN A 83 -11.44 5.15 -7.25
C GLN A 83 -11.73 3.75 -6.72
N GLN A 84 -10.72 2.89 -6.57
CA GLN A 84 -10.86 1.52 -6.06
C GLN A 84 -10.52 1.40 -4.58
#